data_AF-A0A800K2L3-F1
#
_entry.id   AF-A0A800K2L3-F1
#
_cell.length_a   1.000
_cell.length_b   1.000
_cell.length_c   1.000
_cell.angle_alpha   90.00
_cell.angle_beta   90.00
_cell.angle_gamma   90.00
#
_symmetry.space_group_name_H-M   'P 1'
#
loop_
_entity.id
_entity.type
_entity.pdbx_description
1 polymer ?
#
loop_
_entity_poly.entity_id
_entity_poly.type
_entity_poly.pdbx_seq_one_letter_code
_entity_poly.pdbx_strand_id
1 'polypeptide(L)'
;MLELIKEIIGQFGGRYSGSREEFKAQQFYKEHLKGFCDKTELMEFSSALRSKFGSLPFFCLILYTSFILYWFNFKLALGLSLLNAIIFIGHFVTYYNWLDVFFKKHKSWNVAGYIKPKKESKQVIVISGHMDSVYEFKWWYRLNPFGIYLTFIASLVIVFQAIVFLCIYLFNEPREFTSGWALVAWFVLVVLSPSAVTLFDMHGKKIVDGAIDNLSGVAIASGVGRYFSNEDKRLNHIELRVLSFGSEEMGLKGSQAYAEKVISESQEKLITVLNVDTIRSPKHFNIIKAEHNPFT
;
A
#
# COMPACT_ATOMS: atom_id res chain seq x y z
N MET A 1 -6.52 -8.03 -22.82
CA MET A 1 -5.74 -7.41 -21.73
C MET A 1 -5.69 -5.90 -21.90
N LEU A 2 -5.01 -5.37 -22.92
CA LEU A 2 -4.91 -3.92 -23.15
C LEU A 2 -6.25 -3.22 -23.36
N GLU A 3 -7.21 -3.87 -24.03
CA GLU A 3 -8.54 -3.28 -24.24
C GLU A 3 -9.30 -3.04 -22.94
N LEU A 4 -9.30 -4.00 -22.01
CA LEU A 4 -9.92 -3.81 -20.69
C LEU A 4 -9.30 -2.64 -19.92
N ILE A 5 -7.97 -2.49 -19.99
CA ILE A 5 -7.27 -1.38 -19.35
C ILE A 5 -7.70 -0.04 -19.96
N LYS A 6 -7.71 0.05 -21.30
CA LYS A 6 -8.14 1.26 -22.03
C LYS A 6 -9.60 1.60 -21.74
N GLU A 7 -10.48 0.60 -21.66
CA GLU A 7 -11.90 0.79 -21.35
C GLU A 7 -12.09 1.36 -19.94
N ILE A 8 -11.41 0.78 -18.93
CA ILE A 8 -11.50 1.26 -17.55
C ILE A 8 -10.96 2.68 -17.44
N ILE A 9 -9.79 2.97 -18.03
CA ILE A 9 -9.20 4.32 -18.02
C ILE A 9 -10.09 5.31 -18.76
N GLY A 10 -10.57 4.95 -19.95
CA GLY A 10 -11.41 5.82 -20.78
C GLY A 10 -12.75 6.18 -20.13
N GLN A 11 -13.32 5.28 -19.33
CA GLN A 11 -14.61 5.51 -18.67
C GLN A 11 -14.47 6.15 -17.28
N PHE A 12 -13.44 5.78 -16.50
CA PHE A 12 -13.35 6.11 -15.08
C PHE A 12 -12.11 6.92 -14.70
N GLY A 13 -11.11 7.00 -15.58
CA GLY A 13 -9.85 7.69 -15.31
C GLY A 13 -9.12 7.12 -14.09
N GLY A 14 -8.67 8.01 -13.20
CA GLY A 14 -8.11 7.65 -11.91
C GLY A 14 -9.19 7.21 -10.90
N ARG A 15 -8.99 6.05 -10.27
CA ARG A 15 -9.92 5.43 -9.32
C ARG A 15 -9.39 5.54 -7.89
N TYR A 16 -9.43 6.75 -7.32
CA TYR A 16 -8.91 6.95 -5.97
C TYR A 16 -9.68 6.11 -4.94
N SER A 17 -9.00 5.55 -3.96
CA SER A 17 -9.61 4.62 -3.00
C SER A 17 -10.76 5.30 -2.22
N GLY A 18 -11.91 4.64 -2.20
CA GLY A 18 -13.20 5.10 -1.68
C GLY A 18 -13.93 6.14 -2.54
N SER A 19 -13.51 6.36 -3.78
CA SER A 19 -14.16 7.28 -4.72
C SER A 19 -15.35 6.65 -5.45
N ARG A 20 -16.14 7.50 -6.11
CA ARG A 20 -17.24 7.04 -6.98
C ARG A 20 -16.69 6.33 -8.22
N GLU A 21 -15.54 6.73 -8.69
CA GLU A 21 -14.83 6.20 -9.86
C GLU A 21 -14.33 4.78 -9.58
N GLU A 22 -13.74 4.53 -8.40
CA GLU A 22 -13.38 3.17 -7.95
C GLU A 22 -14.62 2.27 -7.88
N PHE A 23 -15.70 2.74 -7.24
CA PHE A 23 -16.96 1.97 -7.16
C PHE A 23 -17.48 1.59 -8.55
N LYS A 24 -17.58 2.57 -9.47
CA LYS A 24 -18.07 2.34 -10.82
C LYS A 24 -17.15 1.38 -11.61
N ALA A 25 -15.84 1.51 -11.47
CA ALA A 25 -14.88 0.62 -12.12
C ALA A 25 -14.99 -0.81 -11.59
N GLN A 26 -15.18 -1.00 -10.29
CA GLN A 26 -15.46 -2.30 -9.69
C GLN A 26 -16.81 -2.87 -10.18
N GLN A 27 -17.86 -2.06 -10.25
CA GLN A 27 -19.15 -2.52 -10.80
C GLN A 27 -19.03 -2.94 -12.26
N PHE A 28 -18.35 -2.13 -13.09
CA PHE A 28 -18.07 -2.48 -14.48
C PHE A 28 -17.29 -3.79 -14.57
N TYR A 29 -16.25 -3.96 -13.77
CA TYR A 29 -15.45 -5.17 -13.77
C TYR A 29 -16.25 -6.40 -13.32
N LYS A 30 -17.16 -6.26 -12.34
CA LYS A 30 -18.09 -7.33 -11.96
C LYS A 30 -18.96 -7.78 -13.14
N GLU A 31 -19.52 -6.84 -13.90
CA GLU A 31 -20.32 -7.18 -15.09
C GLU A 31 -19.46 -7.84 -16.18
N HIS A 32 -18.23 -7.36 -16.39
CA HIS A 32 -17.27 -8.00 -17.29
C HIS A 32 -16.97 -9.47 -16.88
N LEU A 33 -16.80 -9.74 -15.58
CA LEU A 33 -16.60 -11.10 -15.07
C LEU A 33 -17.85 -11.98 -15.22
N LYS A 34 -19.07 -11.44 -15.16
CA LYS A 34 -20.30 -12.24 -15.37
C LYS A 34 -20.35 -12.87 -16.76
N GLY A 35 -19.67 -12.29 -17.74
CA GLY A 35 -19.60 -12.83 -19.09
C GLY A 35 -18.92 -14.20 -19.17
N PHE A 36 -18.20 -14.65 -18.12
CA PHE A 36 -17.50 -15.93 -18.14
C PHE A 36 -17.36 -16.64 -16.78
N CYS A 37 -17.62 -15.99 -15.65
CA CYS A 37 -17.61 -16.63 -14.33
C CYS A 37 -18.99 -17.21 -13.96
N ASP A 38 -19.01 -18.31 -13.21
CA ASP A 38 -20.26 -18.95 -12.75
C ASP A 38 -20.99 -18.13 -11.68
N LYS A 39 -20.23 -17.34 -10.90
CA LYS A 39 -20.75 -16.38 -9.92
C LYS A 39 -19.86 -15.14 -9.93
N THR A 40 -20.43 -13.96 -9.67
CA THR A 40 -19.67 -12.76 -9.34
C THR A 40 -20.21 -12.09 -8.09
N GLU A 41 -19.33 -11.40 -7.36
CA GLU A 41 -19.65 -10.77 -6.09
C GLU A 41 -18.93 -9.42 -5.98
N LEU A 42 -19.66 -8.40 -5.53
CA LEU A 42 -19.10 -7.10 -5.14
C LEU A 42 -19.14 -7.08 -3.61
N MET A 43 -17.97 -6.97 -2.99
CA MET A 43 -17.81 -7.02 -1.54
C MET A 43 -17.47 -5.62 -1.05
N GLU A 44 -18.40 -4.97 -0.35
CA GLU A 44 -18.17 -3.70 0.31
C GLU A 44 -17.43 -3.92 1.64
N PHE A 45 -16.47 -3.05 1.94
CA PHE A 45 -15.80 -2.97 3.23
C PHE A 45 -15.61 -1.50 3.64
N SER A 46 -15.33 -1.26 4.92
CA SER A 46 -15.13 0.08 5.47
C SER A 46 -13.83 0.16 6.26
N SER A 47 -12.95 1.09 5.89
CA SER A 47 -11.63 1.24 6.50
C SER A 47 -11.15 2.69 6.50
N ALA A 48 -10.11 3.01 7.28
CA ALA A 48 -9.54 4.35 7.37
C ALA A 48 -8.63 4.65 6.15
N LEU A 49 -9.22 4.81 4.97
CA LEU A 49 -8.52 4.94 3.68
C LEU A 49 -7.63 6.19 3.56
N ARG A 50 -7.62 7.08 4.54
CA ARG A 50 -6.81 8.30 4.55
C ARG A 50 -5.68 8.27 5.58
N SER A 51 -5.59 7.24 6.42
CA SER A 51 -4.62 7.20 7.52
C SER A 51 -3.17 7.13 7.04
N LYS A 52 -2.87 6.23 6.10
CA LYS A 52 -1.50 5.94 5.63
C LYS A 52 -0.77 7.20 5.17
N PHE A 53 -1.35 7.94 4.23
CA PHE A 53 -0.73 9.17 3.70
C PHE A 53 -1.11 10.42 4.49
N GLY A 54 -2.31 10.46 5.10
CA GLY A 54 -2.76 11.60 5.89
C GLY A 54 -1.99 11.77 7.21
N SER A 55 -1.31 10.72 7.69
CA SER A 55 -0.45 10.77 8.87
C SER A 55 0.95 11.34 8.60
N LEU A 56 1.44 11.32 7.34
CA LEU A 56 2.79 11.77 6.96
C LEU A 56 3.14 13.21 7.40
N PRO A 57 2.25 14.21 7.25
CA PRO A 57 2.52 15.56 7.72
C PRO A 57 2.77 15.62 9.23
N PHE A 58 2.07 14.82 10.03
CA PHE A 58 2.23 14.80 11.49
C PHE A 58 3.61 14.25 11.89
N PHE A 59 4.10 13.20 11.23
CA PHE A 59 5.46 12.69 11.48
C PHE A 59 6.54 13.75 11.20
N CYS A 60 6.34 14.58 10.17
CA CYS A 60 7.23 15.69 9.84
C CYS A 60 7.14 16.82 10.87
N LEU A 61 5.94 17.19 11.33
CA LEU A 61 5.77 18.20 12.37
C LEU A 61 6.43 17.77 13.69
N ILE A 62 6.28 16.50 14.06
CA ILE A 62 6.91 15.92 15.25
C ILE A 62 8.44 15.89 15.11
N LEU A 63 8.97 15.55 13.93
CA LEU A 63 10.40 15.60 13.60
C LEU A 63 10.99 17.00 13.89
N TYR A 64 10.38 18.06 13.35
CA TYR A 64 10.86 19.43 13.55
C TYR A 64 10.65 19.93 14.99
N THR A 65 9.55 19.53 15.63
CA THR A 65 9.31 19.83 17.05
C THR A 65 10.41 19.21 17.91
N SER A 66 10.82 17.98 17.63
CA SER A 66 11.93 17.31 18.32
C SER A 66 13.27 18.04 18.10
N PHE A 67 13.57 18.54 16.89
CA PHE A 67 14.77 19.35 16.66
C PHE A 67 14.80 20.65 17.47
N ILE A 68 13.65 21.34 17.60
CA ILE A 68 13.55 22.55 18.41
C ILE A 68 13.75 22.19 19.88
N LEU A 69 13.04 21.18 20.38
CA LEU A 69 13.11 20.73 21.77
C LEU A 69 14.50 20.26 22.17
N TYR A 70 15.31 19.77 21.23
CA TYR A 70 16.70 19.36 21.49
C TYR A 70 17.48 20.40 22.31
N TRP A 71 17.30 21.68 21.98
CA TRP A 71 18.03 22.79 22.59
C TRP A 71 17.46 23.26 23.93
N PHE A 72 16.19 22.96 24.21
CA PHE A 72 15.51 23.41 25.44
C PHE A 72 15.37 22.30 26.48
N ASN A 73 15.08 21.09 26.01
CA ASN A 73 14.87 19.90 26.83
C ASN A 73 15.17 18.65 26.01
N PHE A 74 16.43 18.23 26.03
CA PHE A 74 16.92 17.08 25.29
C PHE A 74 16.15 15.78 25.61
N LYS A 75 15.79 15.54 26.88
CA LYS A 75 15.06 14.32 27.27
C LYS A 75 13.67 14.27 26.62
N LEU A 76 12.99 15.42 26.55
CA LEU A 76 11.70 15.52 25.87
C LEU A 76 11.87 15.35 24.35
N ALA A 77 12.91 15.93 23.76
CA ALA A 77 13.24 15.74 22.34
C ALA A 77 13.47 14.27 21.99
N LEU A 78 14.27 13.57 22.81
CA LEU A 78 14.51 12.13 22.69
C LEU A 78 13.20 11.34 22.79
N GLY A 79 12.42 11.55 23.86
CA GLY A 79 11.16 10.85 24.05
C GLY A 79 10.19 11.04 22.88
N LEU A 80 10.10 12.27 22.37
CA LEU A 80 9.28 12.60 21.22
C LEU A 80 9.79 11.93 19.92
N SER A 81 11.11 11.95 19.68
CA SER A 81 11.71 11.30 18.50
C SER A 81 11.53 9.78 18.51
N LEU A 82 11.69 9.12 19.68
CA LEU A 82 11.45 7.69 19.85
C LEU A 82 10.00 7.34 19.57
N LEU A 83 9.06 8.08 20.15
CA LEU A 83 7.63 7.89 19.89
C LEU A 83 7.31 8.06 18.40
N ASN A 84 7.87 9.09 17.76
CA ASN A 84 7.69 9.35 16.33
C ASN A 84 8.18 8.17 15.48
N ALA A 85 9.40 7.69 15.73
CA ALA A 85 10.00 6.57 14.98
C ALA A 85 9.21 5.26 15.19
N ILE A 86 8.82 4.96 16.42
CA ILE A 86 8.03 3.76 16.76
C ILE A 86 6.68 3.77 16.04
N ILE A 87 5.95 4.89 16.11
CA ILE A 87 4.65 5.01 15.43
C ILE A 87 4.84 5.03 13.91
N PHE A 88 5.89 5.66 13.38
CA PHE A 88 6.16 5.70 11.94
C PHE A 88 6.42 4.30 11.38
N ILE A 89 7.27 3.51 12.05
CA ILE A 89 7.54 2.13 11.67
C ILE A 89 6.28 1.27 11.80
N GLY A 90 5.60 1.35 12.96
CA GLY A 90 4.39 0.57 13.25
C GLY A 90 3.18 0.91 12.36
N HIS A 91 3.08 2.15 11.89
CA HIS A 91 1.96 2.57 11.04
C HIS A 91 2.27 2.43 9.54
N PHE A 92 3.45 2.90 9.10
CA PHE A 92 3.76 3.09 7.68
C PHE A 92 4.59 1.94 7.09
N VAL A 93 5.44 1.27 7.87
CA VAL A 93 6.34 0.22 7.39
C VAL A 93 5.74 -1.18 7.54
N THR A 94 5.08 -1.46 8.67
CA THR A 94 4.60 -2.81 9.00
C THR A 94 3.16 -3.10 8.54
N TYR A 95 2.45 -2.12 7.98
CA TYR A 95 1.03 -2.24 7.59
C TYR A 95 0.06 -2.59 8.74
N TYR A 96 0.47 -2.45 10.01
CA TYR A 96 -0.40 -2.67 11.18
C TYR A 96 -1.37 -1.51 11.46
N ASN A 97 -1.30 -0.41 10.69
CA ASN A 97 -2.37 0.58 10.63
C ASN A 97 -2.70 1.25 11.99
N TRP A 98 -1.71 1.43 12.88
CA TRP A 98 -1.92 1.93 14.25
C TRP A 98 -2.70 3.24 14.37
N LEU A 99 -2.55 4.16 13.40
CA LEU A 99 -3.23 5.44 13.42
C LEU A 99 -4.65 5.41 12.84
N ASP A 100 -5.14 4.28 12.31
CA ASP A 100 -6.48 4.17 11.71
C ASP A 100 -7.60 4.64 12.65
N VAL A 101 -7.43 4.45 13.97
CA VAL A 101 -8.40 4.85 15.00
C VAL A 101 -8.69 6.35 15.01
N PHE A 102 -7.78 7.17 14.49
CA PHE A 102 -7.92 8.63 14.43
C PHE A 102 -8.52 9.14 13.12
N PHE A 103 -8.80 8.24 12.17
CA PHE A 103 -9.29 8.59 10.84
C PHE A 103 -10.70 8.07 10.62
N LYS A 104 -11.50 8.87 9.91
CA LYS A 104 -12.84 8.46 9.50
C LYS A 104 -12.76 7.24 8.58
N LYS A 105 -13.61 6.25 8.83
CA LYS A 105 -13.76 5.11 7.92
C LYS A 105 -14.53 5.52 6.67
N HIS A 106 -14.05 5.05 5.53
CA HIS A 106 -14.65 5.22 4.21
C HIS A 106 -14.93 3.84 3.61
N LYS A 107 -15.99 3.78 2.80
CA LYS A 107 -16.33 2.57 2.06
C LYS A 107 -15.37 2.38 0.89
N SER A 108 -15.08 1.13 0.58
CA SER A 108 -14.37 0.67 -0.62
C SER A 108 -14.90 -0.72 -1.00
N TRP A 109 -14.51 -1.23 -2.16
CA TRP A 109 -15.08 -2.44 -2.72
C TRP A 109 -14.03 -3.36 -3.35
N ASN A 110 -14.18 -4.66 -3.09
CA ASN A 110 -13.50 -5.72 -3.84
C ASN A 110 -14.49 -6.37 -4.81
N VAL A 111 -13.99 -6.97 -5.88
CA VAL A 111 -14.80 -7.76 -6.83
C VAL A 111 -14.20 -9.14 -7.01
N ALA A 112 -15.00 -10.18 -6.85
CA ALA A 112 -14.63 -11.56 -7.12
C ALA A 112 -15.50 -12.17 -8.21
N GLY A 113 -14.88 -12.87 -9.16
CA GLY A 113 -15.51 -13.85 -10.04
C GLY A 113 -15.10 -15.25 -9.62
N TYR A 114 -16.03 -16.19 -9.62
CA TYR A 114 -15.82 -17.57 -9.20
C TYR A 114 -16.03 -18.50 -10.38
N ILE A 115 -15.06 -19.37 -10.63
CA ILE A 115 -15.12 -20.42 -11.65
C ILE A 115 -15.05 -21.76 -10.91
N LYS A 116 -16.15 -22.50 -10.98
CA LYS A 116 -16.30 -23.80 -10.35
C LYS A 116 -15.44 -24.84 -11.08
N PRO A 117 -14.82 -25.77 -10.33
CA PRO A 117 -14.19 -26.92 -10.94
C PRO A 117 -15.21 -27.87 -11.57
N LYS A 118 -14.74 -28.77 -12.44
CA LYS A 118 -15.57 -29.83 -13.03
C LYS A 118 -16.03 -30.88 -12.01
N LYS A 119 -15.22 -31.12 -10.99
CA LYS A 119 -15.49 -32.08 -9.90
C LYS A 119 -15.49 -31.34 -8.57
N GLU A 120 -15.59 -32.09 -7.48
CA GLU A 120 -15.49 -31.56 -6.13
C GLU A 120 -14.22 -30.70 -5.94
N SER A 121 -14.43 -29.50 -5.39
CA SER A 121 -13.39 -28.51 -5.11
C SER A 121 -12.58 -28.92 -3.88
N LYS A 122 -11.29 -29.21 -4.09
CA LYS A 122 -10.31 -29.55 -3.05
C LYS A 122 -9.37 -28.39 -2.71
N GLN A 123 -9.19 -27.45 -3.64
CA GLN A 123 -8.33 -26.29 -3.48
C GLN A 123 -8.98 -25.05 -4.10
N VAL A 124 -8.62 -23.87 -3.58
CA VAL A 124 -8.95 -22.57 -4.17
C VAL A 124 -7.66 -21.91 -4.62
N ILE A 125 -7.62 -21.45 -5.87
CA ILE A 125 -6.60 -20.51 -6.34
C ILE A 125 -7.26 -19.16 -6.55
N VAL A 126 -6.71 -18.12 -5.94
CA VAL A 126 -7.10 -16.73 -6.15
C VAL A 126 -6.06 -16.09 -7.04
N ILE A 127 -6.45 -15.53 -8.18
CA ILE A 127 -5.59 -14.66 -8.99
C ILE A 127 -6.12 -13.24 -8.93
N SER A 128 -5.24 -12.29 -8.63
CA SER A 128 -5.63 -10.94 -8.22
C SER A 128 -4.81 -9.83 -8.86
N GLY A 129 -5.44 -8.67 -9.00
CA GLY A 129 -4.81 -7.35 -9.08
C GLY A 129 -5.62 -6.35 -8.24
N HIS A 130 -5.31 -5.05 -8.28
CA HIS A 130 -6.12 -4.03 -7.63
C HIS A 130 -6.63 -2.95 -8.59
N MET A 131 -7.85 -2.47 -8.29
CA MET A 131 -8.58 -1.51 -9.09
C MET A 131 -8.25 -0.08 -8.72
N ASP A 132 -7.85 0.20 -7.48
CA ASP A 132 -7.59 1.57 -7.06
C ASP A 132 -6.30 2.12 -7.64
N SER A 133 -6.17 3.45 -7.57
CA SER A 133 -4.99 4.20 -7.99
C SER A 133 -4.81 5.41 -7.08
N VAL A 134 -3.60 5.95 -6.99
CA VAL A 134 -3.29 7.09 -6.12
C VAL A 134 -3.25 8.45 -6.80
N TYR A 135 -3.17 9.50 -6.00
CA TYR A 135 -2.66 10.77 -6.49
C TYR A 135 -1.21 10.62 -6.92
N GLU A 136 -0.81 11.35 -7.95
CA GLU A 136 0.58 11.37 -8.40
C GLU A 136 1.52 11.74 -7.24
N PHE A 137 2.63 11.02 -7.11
CA PHE A 137 3.72 11.42 -6.23
C PHE A 137 4.46 12.59 -6.87
N LYS A 138 4.10 13.81 -6.48
CA LYS A 138 4.49 15.01 -7.21
C LYS A 138 6.00 15.22 -7.26
N TRP A 139 6.71 14.81 -6.21
CA TRP A 139 8.17 14.94 -6.14
C TRP A 139 8.86 13.89 -7.00
N TRP A 140 8.30 12.68 -7.08
CA TRP A 140 8.81 11.63 -7.97
C TRP A 140 8.61 12.04 -9.44
N TYR A 141 7.47 12.66 -9.75
CA TYR A 141 7.22 13.19 -11.09
C TYR A 141 8.13 14.38 -11.43
N ARG A 142 8.27 15.36 -10.52
CA ARG A 142 9.04 16.59 -10.78
C ARG A 142 10.56 16.38 -10.78
N LEU A 143 11.06 15.49 -9.93
CA LEU A 143 12.49 15.29 -9.71
C LEU A 143 12.98 13.92 -10.21
N ASN A 144 12.10 13.12 -10.84
CA ASN A 144 12.42 11.77 -11.32
C ASN A 144 13.02 10.91 -10.18
N PRO A 145 14.05 10.03 -10.37
CA PRO A 145 14.48 9.15 -9.29
C PRO A 145 15.05 9.94 -8.08
N PHE A 146 15.49 11.18 -8.26
CA PHE A 146 15.93 12.02 -7.16
C PHE A 146 14.81 12.30 -6.16
N GLY A 147 13.56 12.46 -6.63
CA GLY A 147 12.40 12.60 -5.74
C GLY A 147 12.16 11.37 -4.88
N ILE A 148 12.37 10.17 -5.45
CA ILE A 148 12.28 8.90 -4.72
C ILE A 148 13.37 8.83 -3.65
N TYR A 149 14.61 9.18 -4.00
CA TYR A 149 15.71 9.23 -3.03
C TYR A 149 15.46 10.22 -1.89
N LEU A 150 14.89 11.39 -2.18
CA LEU A 150 14.51 12.35 -1.13
C LEU A 150 13.43 11.80 -0.21
N THR A 151 12.41 11.10 -0.75
CA THR A 151 11.40 10.42 0.08
C THR A 151 12.02 9.34 0.96
N PHE A 152 12.99 8.59 0.43
CA PHE A 152 13.72 7.60 1.22
C PHE A 152 14.56 8.25 2.33
N ILE A 153 15.33 9.31 2.01
CA ILE A 153 16.11 10.08 2.99
C ILE A 153 15.20 10.67 4.06
N ALA A 154 14.03 11.20 3.71
CA ALA A 154 13.06 11.73 4.67
C ALA A 154 12.62 10.68 5.69
N SER A 155 12.26 9.48 5.22
CA SER A 155 11.91 8.34 6.07
C SER A 155 13.08 7.92 6.96
N LEU A 156 14.32 7.93 6.43
CA LEU A 156 15.52 7.65 7.20
C LEU A 156 15.75 8.69 8.29
N VAL A 157 15.60 9.99 8.00
CA VAL A 157 15.79 11.06 8.99
C VAL A 157 14.83 10.89 10.17
N ILE A 158 13.56 10.52 9.94
CA ILE A 158 12.58 10.26 11.01
C ILE A 158 13.07 9.15 11.95
N VAL A 159 13.58 8.04 11.41
CA VAL A 159 14.01 6.88 12.21
C VAL A 159 15.38 7.13 12.86
N PHE A 160 16.35 7.63 12.08
CA PHE A 160 17.71 7.85 12.56
C PHE A 160 17.82 9.01 13.55
N GLN A 161 16.93 10.00 13.53
CA GLN A 161 16.89 11.02 14.58
C GLN A 161 16.75 10.38 15.97
N ALA A 162 15.82 9.43 16.11
CA ALA A 162 15.59 8.73 17.38
C ALA A 162 16.82 7.93 17.82
N ILE A 163 17.47 7.24 16.87
CA ILE A 163 18.69 6.46 17.14
C ILE A 163 19.84 7.37 17.55
N VAL A 164 20.07 8.46 16.82
CA VAL A 164 21.14 9.43 17.10
C VAL A 164 20.93 10.08 18.46
N PHE A 165 19.70 10.53 18.78
CA PHE A 165 19.41 11.13 20.08
C PHE A 165 19.58 10.09 21.21
N LEU A 166 19.21 8.83 20.98
CA LEU A 166 19.45 7.77 21.94
C LEU A 166 20.96 7.53 22.15
N CYS A 167 21.77 7.52 21.09
CA CYS A 167 23.23 7.41 21.20
C CYS A 167 23.83 8.59 21.97
N ILE A 168 23.39 9.81 21.68
CA ILE A 168 23.85 11.01 22.40
C ILE A 168 23.50 10.88 23.90
N TYR A 169 22.30 10.40 24.23
CA TYR A 169 21.91 10.18 25.62
C TYR A 169 22.78 9.14 26.34
N LEU A 170 23.20 8.07 25.66
CA LEU A 170 23.91 6.94 26.25
C LEU A 170 25.43 7.16 26.34
N PHE A 171 26.00 7.93 25.42
CA PHE A 171 27.46 8.05 25.25
C PHE A 171 28.03 9.43 25.57
N ASN A 172 27.20 10.37 26.05
CA ASN A 172 27.65 11.70 26.46
C ASN A 172 27.12 12.09 27.82
N GLU A 173 27.88 12.95 28.50
CA GLU A 173 27.36 13.68 29.64
C GLU A 173 26.38 14.77 29.19
N PRO A 174 25.38 15.15 30.00
CA PRO A 174 24.38 16.15 29.60
C PRO A 174 24.94 17.48 29.11
N ARG A 175 26.10 17.90 29.64
CA ARG A 175 26.80 19.13 29.21
C ARG A 175 27.38 19.05 27.80
N GLU A 176 27.51 17.84 27.24
CA GLU A 176 28.15 17.59 25.95
C GLU A 176 27.14 17.39 24.81
N PHE A 177 25.84 17.30 25.11
CA PHE A 177 24.80 17.09 24.11
C PHE A 177 24.81 18.16 23.00
N THR A 178 25.29 19.36 23.27
CA THR A 178 25.37 20.45 22.29
C THR A 178 26.79 20.68 21.75
N SER A 179 27.68 19.69 21.88
CA SER A 179 29.09 19.82 21.51
C SER A 179 29.64 18.58 20.80
N GLY A 180 30.87 18.66 20.31
CA GLY A 180 31.58 17.53 19.72
C GLY A 180 30.79 16.81 18.62
N TRP A 181 30.80 15.48 18.65
CA TRP A 181 30.11 14.66 17.65
C TRP A 181 28.58 14.80 17.73
N ALA A 182 28.01 15.08 18.91
CA ALA A 182 26.56 15.24 19.08
C ALA A 182 26.05 16.46 18.29
N LEU A 183 26.80 17.57 18.34
CA LEU A 183 26.50 18.76 17.54
C LEU A 183 26.60 18.49 16.04
N VAL A 184 27.66 17.79 15.60
CA VAL A 184 27.83 17.42 14.19
C VAL A 184 26.70 16.51 13.71
N ALA A 185 26.33 15.49 14.49
CA ALA A 185 25.25 14.57 14.16
C ALA A 185 23.90 15.30 14.07
N TRP A 186 23.62 16.22 15.00
CA TRP A 186 22.42 17.05 14.94
C TRP A 186 22.39 17.91 13.67
N PHE A 187 23.51 18.56 13.31
CA PHE A 187 23.59 19.36 12.07
C PHE A 187 23.40 18.51 10.81
N VAL A 188 23.99 17.31 10.75
CA VAL A 188 23.78 16.38 9.63
C VAL A 188 22.29 16.06 9.46
N LEU A 189 21.60 15.73 10.55
CA LEU A 189 20.15 15.46 10.52
C LEU A 189 19.36 16.69 10.05
N VAL A 190 19.72 17.89 10.52
CA VAL A 190 19.07 19.14 10.12
C VAL A 190 19.31 19.45 8.65
N VAL A 191 20.52 19.24 8.12
CA VAL A 191 20.83 19.44 6.70
C VAL A 191 20.05 18.46 5.80
N LEU A 192 19.80 17.24 6.27
CA LEU A 192 18.99 16.24 5.55
C LEU A 192 17.48 16.45 5.72
N SER A 193 17.04 17.15 6.77
CA SER A 193 15.63 17.36 7.09
C SER A 193 14.78 18.05 6.02
N PRO A 194 15.29 18.94 5.13
CA PRO A 194 14.49 19.50 4.04
C PRO A 194 13.88 18.44 3.11
N SER A 195 14.47 17.23 3.05
CA SER A 195 13.88 16.10 2.31
C SER A 195 12.49 15.71 2.83
N ALA A 196 12.17 16.00 4.09
CA ALA A 196 10.87 15.76 4.72
C ALA A 196 9.70 16.48 4.01
N VAL A 197 9.97 17.51 3.20
CA VAL A 197 8.95 18.12 2.33
C VAL A 197 8.29 17.08 1.41
N THR A 198 9.03 16.03 1.03
CA THR A 198 8.51 14.98 0.16
C THR A 198 7.51 14.06 0.84
N LEU A 199 7.54 13.95 2.17
CA LEU A 199 6.53 13.24 2.96
C LEU A 199 5.39 14.18 3.39
N PHE A 200 5.73 15.40 3.83
CA PHE A 200 4.77 16.40 4.28
C PHE A 200 3.77 16.79 3.18
N ASP A 201 4.25 16.86 1.94
CA ASP A 201 3.49 17.34 0.79
C ASP A 201 3.67 16.39 -0.39
N MET A 202 3.40 15.10 -0.15
CA MET A 202 3.70 14.00 -1.06
C MET A 202 2.88 14.00 -2.36
N HIS A 203 1.58 14.24 -2.25
CA HIS A 203 0.64 14.06 -3.36
C HIS A 203 0.42 15.33 -4.18
N GLY A 204 0.30 15.15 -5.50
CA GLY A 204 -0.14 16.17 -6.44
C GLY A 204 -1.67 16.28 -6.50
N LYS A 205 -2.17 16.88 -7.58
CA LYS A 205 -3.62 17.09 -7.79
C LYS A 205 -4.25 16.05 -8.70
N LYS A 206 -3.44 15.39 -9.55
CA LYS A 206 -3.92 14.41 -10.51
C LYS A 206 -3.95 13.03 -9.87
N ILE A 207 -5.06 12.31 -10.01
CA ILE A 207 -5.14 10.87 -9.74
C ILE A 207 -4.61 10.15 -10.98
N VAL A 208 -3.64 9.26 -10.81
CA VAL A 208 -3.00 8.56 -11.94
C VAL A 208 -3.89 7.47 -12.51
N ASP A 209 -3.68 7.13 -13.78
CA ASP A 209 -4.48 6.11 -14.47
C ASP A 209 -4.17 4.67 -14.02
N GLY A 210 -3.08 4.44 -13.28
CA GLY A 210 -2.76 3.11 -12.73
C GLY A 210 -2.76 1.96 -13.76
N ALA A 211 -2.32 2.23 -15.00
CA ALA A 211 -2.39 1.26 -16.09
C ALA A 211 -1.50 0.03 -15.82
N ILE A 212 -0.29 0.28 -15.31
CA ILE A 212 0.66 -0.75 -14.89
C ILE A 212 0.36 -1.17 -13.45
N ASP A 213 0.11 -0.18 -12.59
CA ASP A 213 -0.13 -0.31 -11.15
C ASP A 213 -1.58 0.13 -10.81
N ASN A 214 -2.58 -0.76 -10.88
CA ASN A 214 -2.44 -2.17 -11.23
C ASN A 214 -3.58 -2.74 -12.09
N LEU A 215 -4.06 -1.94 -13.06
CA LEU A 215 -4.98 -2.46 -14.07
C LEU A 215 -4.34 -3.58 -14.92
N SER A 216 -3.01 -3.64 -15.00
CA SER A 216 -2.29 -4.75 -15.63
C SER A 216 -2.59 -6.08 -14.93
N GLY A 217 -2.51 -6.13 -13.60
CA GLY A 217 -2.86 -7.30 -12.80
C GLY A 217 -4.33 -7.67 -12.90
N VAL A 218 -5.23 -6.68 -12.83
CA VAL A 218 -6.68 -6.89 -13.03
C VAL A 218 -6.95 -7.52 -14.40
N ALA A 219 -6.31 -7.01 -15.46
CA ALA A 219 -6.52 -7.52 -16.81
C ALA A 219 -5.90 -8.90 -17.05
N ILE A 220 -4.77 -9.22 -16.42
CA ILE A 220 -4.16 -10.55 -16.44
C ILE A 220 -5.04 -11.55 -15.71
N ALA A 221 -5.48 -11.23 -14.49
CA ALA A 221 -6.38 -12.07 -13.69
C ALA A 221 -7.67 -12.39 -14.47
N SER A 222 -8.25 -11.38 -15.11
CA SER A 222 -9.41 -11.54 -15.98
C SER A 222 -9.16 -12.48 -17.17
N GLY A 223 -8.02 -12.32 -17.85
CA GLY A 223 -7.64 -13.15 -18.99
C GLY A 223 -7.43 -14.61 -18.61
N VAL A 224 -6.75 -14.87 -17.47
CA VAL A 224 -6.56 -16.22 -16.92
C VAL A 224 -7.91 -16.84 -16.55
N GLY A 225 -8.78 -16.08 -15.88
CA GLY A 225 -10.14 -16.52 -15.58
C GLY A 225 -10.92 -16.92 -16.83
N ARG A 226 -10.94 -16.07 -17.85
CA ARG A 226 -11.62 -16.35 -19.13
C ARG A 226 -11.04 -17.58 -19.85
N TYR A 227 -9.75 -17.85 -19.71
CA TYR A 227 -9.16 -19.06 -20.28
C TYR A 227 -9.70 -20.31 -19.61
N PHE A 228 -9.74 -20.33 -18.27
CA PHE A 228 -10.18 -21.48 -17.47
C PHE A 228 -11.70 -21.60 -17.31
N SER A 229 -12.48 -20.60 -17.70
CA SER A 229 -13.94 -20.71 -17.76
C SER A 229 -14.44 -21.56 -18.93
N ASN A 230 -13.61 -21.75 -19.97
CA ASN A 230 -13.97 -22.63 -21.08
C ASN A 230 -14.06 -24.08 -20.61
N GLU A 231 -15.13 -24.80 -20.96
CA GLU A 231 -15.36 -26.16 -20.49
C GLU A 231 -14.18 -27.09 -20.77
N ASP A 232 -13.51 -27.00 -21.91
CA ASP A 232 -12.35 -27.85 -22.22
C ASP A 232 -11.12 -27.55 -21.37
N LYS A 233 -11.02 -26.34 -20.82
CA LYS A 233 -9.88 -25.87 -20.00
C LYS A 233 -10.18 -25.85 -18.51
N ARG A 234 -11.46 -25.92 -18.12
CA ARG A 234 -11.93 -25.85 -16.73
C ARG A 234 -11.22 -26.91 -15.86
N LEU A 235 -10.75 -26.47 -14.70
CA LEU A 235 -9.94 -27.30 -13.79
C LEU A 235 -10.80 -28.37 -13.10
N ASN A 236 -10.19 -29.52 -12.77
CA ASN A 236 -10.94 -30.65 -12.20
C ASN A 236 -11.30 -30.47 -10.73
N HIS A 237 -10.37 -30.03 -9.88
CA HIS A 237 -10.54 -29.97 -8.42
C HIS A 237 -10.20 -28.61 -7.81
N ILE A 238 -9.93 -27.61 -8.67
CA ILE A 238 -9.52 -26.27 -8.27
C ILE A 238 -10.64 -25.31 -8.59
N GLU A 239 -11.14 -24.62 -7.57
CA GLU A 239 -11.96 -23.43 -7.75
C GLU A 239 -11.02 -22.25 -8.05
N LEU A 240 -11.23 -21.59 -9.19
CA LEU A 240 -10.47 -20.40 -9.54
C LEU A 240 -11.29 -19.16 -9.19
N ARG A 241 -10.69 -18.26 -8.42
CA ARG A 241 -11.26 -16.95 -8.09
C ARG A 241 -10.47 -15.86 -8.79
N VAL A 242 -11.15 -15.06 -9.59
CA VAL A 242 -10.60 -13.87 -10.25
C VAL A 242 -10.96 -12.68 -9.40
N LEU A 243 -9.96 -12.01 -8.82
CA LEU A 243 -10.19 -11.00 -7.79
C LEU A 243 -9.60 -9.66 -8.19
N SER A 244 -10.33 -8.59 -7.87
CA SER A 244 -9.90 -7.21 -7.99
C SER A 244 -10.05 -6.56 -6.62
N PHE A 245 -8.92 -6.28 -5.96
CA PHE A 245 -8.91 -5.59 -4.68
C PHE A 245 -9.18 -4.10 -4.87
N GLY A 246 -9.86 -3.49 -3.90
CA GLY A 246 -9.89 -2.03 -3.75
C GLY A 246 -8.96 -1.60 -2.61
N SER A 247 -8.55 -0.33 -2.62
CA SER A 247 -7.72 0.25 -1.56
C SER A 247 -6.42 -0.52 -1.22
N GLU A 248 -5.73 -1.07 -2.22
CA GLU A 248 -4.39 -1.66 -2.03
C GLU A 248 -3.40 -0.57 -1.60
N GLU A 249 -3.44 0.56 -2.30
CA GLU A 249 -2.47 1.64 -2.17
C GLU A 249 -2.57 2.34 -0.80
N MET A 250 -3.75 2.23 -0.17
CA MET A 250 -4.05 2.75 1.17
C MET A 250 -3.61 1.82 2.30
N GLY A 251 -2.76 0.83 2.01
CA GLY A 251 -2.22 -0.11 2.99
C GLY A 251 -2.96 -1.44 3.04
N LEU A 252 -3.16 -2.05 1.86
CA LEU A 252 -3.66 -3.42 1.69
C LEU A 252 -5.07 -3.64 2.26
N LYS A 253 -5.92 -2.60 2.30
CA LYS A 253 -7.20 -2.65 3.02
C LYS A 253 -8.17 -3.65 2.40
N GLY A 254 -8.23 -3.72 1.06
CA GLY A 254 -9.09 -4.67 0.36
C GLY A 254 -8.68 -6.12 0.56
N SER A 255 -7.39 -6.42 0.51
CA SER A 255 -6.90 -7.79 0.72
C SER A 255 -7.07 -8.25 2.17
N GLN A 256 -6.86 -7.34 3.14
CA GLN A 256 -7.19 -7.59 4.56
C GLN A 256 -8.67 -7.93 4.74
N ALA A 257 -9.58 -7.09 4.23
CA ALA A 257 -11.03 -7.33 4.34
C ALA A 257 -11.47 -8.64 3.64
N TYR A 258 -10.85 -8.98 2.50
CA TYR A 258 -11.12 -10.25 1.84
C TYR A 258 -10.61 -11.45 2.65
N ALA A 259 -9.40 -11.36 3.21
CA ALA A 259 -8.83 -12.42 4.03
C ALA A 259 -9.68 -12.69 5.27
N GLU A 260 -10.11 -11.65 5.99
CA GLU A 260 -11.01 -11.76 7.14
C GLU A 260 -12.32 -12.48 6.75
N LYS A 261 -12.93 -12.06 5.64
CA LYS A 261 -14.15 -12.69 5.11
C LYS A 261 -13.91 -14.17 4.81
N VAL A 262 -12.86 -14.48 4.04
CA VAL A 262 -12.55 -15.86 3.64
C VAL A 262 -12.21 -16.75 4.83
N ILE A 263 -11.48 -16.25 5.83
CA ILE A 263 -11.18 -16.98 7.07
C ILE A 263 -12.47 -17.27 7.83
N SER A 264 -13.42 -16.32 7.88
CA SER A 264 -14.70 -16.54 8.54
C SER A 264 -15.60 -17.55 7.81
N GLU A 265 -15.47 -17.66 6.49
CA GLU A 265 -16.30 -18.53 5.64
C GLU A 265 -15.68 -19.91 5.38
N SER A 266 -14.36 -20.07 5.52
CA SER A 266 -13.64 -21.28 5.11
C SER A 266 -13.22 -22.11 6.31
N GLN A 267 -13.76 -23.32 6.45
CA GLN A 267 -13.30 -24.24 7.51
C GLN A 267 -12.17 -25.19 7.09
N GLU A 268 -11.99 -25.60 5.82
CA GLU A 268 -11.03 -26.71 5.54
C GLU A 268 -10.37 -26.73 4.14
N LYS A 269 -10.37 -25.64 3.37
CA LYS A 269 -9.79 -25.64 2.01
C LYS A 269 -8.42 -24.98 1.94
N LEU A 270 -7.47 -25.62 1.25
CA LEU A 270 -6.20 -25.00 0.88
C LEU A 270 -6.47 -23.83 -0.08
N ILE A 271 -6.05 -22.62 0.31
CA ILE A 271 -6.18 -21.41 -0.51
C ILE A 271 -4.80 -20.91 -0.89
N THR A 272 -4.56 -20.75 -2.18
CA THR A 272 -3.32 -20.17 -2.73
C THR A 272 -3.65 -18.86 -3.42
N VAL A 273 -2.95 -17.78 -3.08
CA VAL A 273 -3.14 -16.46 -3.69
C VAL A 273 -1.97 -16.16 -4.62
N LEU A 274 -2.29 -15.78 -5.86
CA LEU A 274 -1.38 -15.34 -6.90
C LEU A 274 -1.67 -13.86 -7.18
N ASN A 275 -0.99 -12.97 -6.45
CA ASN A 275 -1.06 -11.54 -6.70
C ASN A 275 -0.23 -11.19 -7.94
N VAL A 276 -0.86 -10.50 -8.89
CA VAL A 276 -0.20 -9.99 -10.09
C VAL A 276 -0.10 -8.48 -9.93
N ASP A 277 1.11 -7.95 -10.03
CA ASP A 277 1.37 -6.54 -9.85
C ASP A 277 2.43 -6.02 -10.82
N THR A 278 2.23 -4.78 -11.29
CA THR A 278 3.20 -3.99 -12.04
C THR A 278 3.74 -4.70 -13.30
N ILE A 279 2.88 -5.46 -14.00
CA ILE A 279 3.28 -6.20 -15.20
C ILE A 279 3.24 -5.29 -16.43
N ARG A 280 4.43 -4.80 -16.82
CA ARG A 280 4.62 -3.98 -18.03
C ARG A 280 5.08 -4.77 -19.25
N SER A 281 5.91 -5.80 -19.05
CA SER A 281 6.60 -6.50 -20.14
C SER A 281 6.87 -7.97 -19.81
N PRO A 282 6.68 -8.90 -20.76
CA PRO A 282 6.99 -10.31 -20.54
C PRO A 282 8.49 -10.58 -20.33
N LYS A 283 9.38 -9.68 -20.79
CA LYS A 283 10.84 -9.85 -20.62
C LYS A 283 11.33 -9.62 -19.19
N HIS A 284 10.54 -8.95 -18.36
CA HIS A 284 10.91 -8.57 -16.99
C HIS A 284 9.95 -9.20 -15.97
N PHE A 285 9.46 -10.40 -16.28
CA PHE A 285 8.57 -11.16 -15.41
C PHE A 285 9.35 -11.83 -14.28
N ASN A 286 8.99 -11.53 -13.04
CA ASN A 286 9.57 -12.11 -11.84
C ASN A 286 8.49 -12.75 -10.99
N ILE A 287 8.79 -13.91 -10.39
CA ILE A 287 7.93 -14.56 -9.40
C ILE A 287 8.57 -14.37 -8.04
N ILE A 288 7.91 -13.60 -7.19
CA ILE A 288 8.28 -13.43 -5.79
C ILE A 288 7.52 -14.48 -4.98
N LYS A 289 8.25 -15.42 -4.35
CA LYS A 289 7.64 -16.50 -3.53
C LYS A 289 7.33 -16.07 -2.11
N ALA A 290 8.06 -15.08 -1.61
CA ALA A 290 7.87 -14.45 -0.32
C ALA A 290 8.36 -13.01 -0.43
N GLU A 291 7.58 -12.05 0.07
CA GLU A 291 8.17 -10.80 0.51
C GLU A 291 8.99 -11.11 1.77
N HIS A 292 10.24 -10.65 1.82
CA HIS A 292 10.93 -10.54 3.10
C HIS A 292 10.24 -9.43 3.88
N ASN A 293 9.21 -9.78 4.65
CA ASN A 293 8.78 -8.94 5.74
C ASN A 293 9.94 -8.95 6.76
N PRO A 294 10.64 -7.84 7.01
CA PRO A 294 11.82 -7.83 7.87
C PRO A 294 11.49 -8.13 9.35
N PHE A 295 10.22 -8.38 9.67
CA PHE A 295 9.70 -8.57 11.03
C PHE A 295 8.99 -9.92 11.25
N THR A 296 9.12 -10.88 10.33
CA THR A 296 8.64 -12.28 10.50
C THR A 296 9.77 -13.28 10.32
#